data_AF-A0A081IAD7-F1
#
_entry.id   AF-A0A081IAD7-F1
#
_cell.length_a   1.000
_cell.length_b   1.000
_cell.length_c   1.000
_cell.angle_alpha   90.00
_cell.angle_beta   90.00
_cell.angle_gamma   90.00
#
_symmetry.space_group_name_H-M   'P 1'
#
loop_
_entity.id
_entity.type
_entity.pdbx_description
1 polymer ?
#
loop_
_entity_poly.entity_id
_entity_poly.type
_entity_poly.pdbx_seq_one_letter_code
_entity_poly.pdbx_strand_id
1 'polypeptide(L)'
;MEENKEINKKETKPNMKQIKFILKKSEELEKKHSLASFLCVLYVSEQLNDYVKNNYSDTEAKNLLLNCVEKAERIRPTFDSLDYSKLADLCKQLFLAADKNDRTDEITNKTIHMFFTAQIFYEILNHFQTLNDDEKKKYLYAKYKTIYIKKCFDNSIKPEPGSPKPEREKDQSEESYEEMPINQEEKKEDIQKDQSDEEQMWVKNDIWGEEENYLSFPKNGDSNLLFNNTDNSKIG
;
A
#
# COMPACT_ATOMS: atom_id res chain seq x y z
N MET A 1 -1.21 -39.92 16.20
CA MET A 1 -1.70 -39.59 14.84
C MET A 1 -2.54 -38.35 15.02
N GLU A 2 -1.92 -37.18 14.92
CA GLU A 2 -2.63 -35.90 15.03
C GLU A 2 -3.03 -35.48 13.62
N GLU A 3 -4.34 -35.42 13.39
CA GLU A 3 -4.94 -34.87 12.18
C GLU A 3 -4.67 -33.37 12.10
N ASN A 4 -3.92 -32.97 11.07
CA ASN A 4 -3.78 -31.59 10.66
C ASN A 4 -5.14 -31.03 10.26
N LYS A 5 -5.70 -30.13 11.07
CA LYS A 5 -6.79 -29.26 10.64
C LYS A 5 -6.24 -28.28 9.61
N GLU A 6 -6.44 -28.58 8.33
CA GLU A 6 -6.37 -27.60 7.25
C GLU A 6 -7.33 -26.47 7.59
N ILE A 7 -6.76 -25.31 7.94
CA ILE A 7 -7.50 -24.07 8.11
C ILE A 7 -7.94 -23.66 6.71
N ASN A 8 -9.20 -23.95 6.41
CA ASN A 8 -9.87 -23.64 5.16
C ASN A 8 -9.95 -22.10 5.01
N LYS A 9 -8.94 -21.52 4.36
CA LYS A 9 -8.90 -20.10 3.99
C LYS A 9 -9.99 -19.90 2.95
N LYS A 10 -11.13 -19.30 3.34
CA LYS A 10 -12.25 -18.97 2.45
C LYS A 10 -11.71 -18.35 1.16
N GLU A 11 -11.87 -19.06 0.06
CA GLU A 11 -11.31 -18.71 -1.23
C GLU A 11 -12.12 -17.57 -1.85
N THR A 12 -11.62 -16.35 -1.68
CA THR A 12 -12.15 -15.17 -2.36
C THR A 12 -11.49 -15.03 -3.72
N LYS A 13 -12.31 -14.81 -4.76
CA LYS A 13 -11.83 -14.49 -6.10
C LYS A 13 -10.90 -13.28 -6.01
N PRO A 14 -9.66 -13.34 -6.54
CA PRO A 14 -8.74 -12.22 -6.47
C PRO A 14 -9.35 -11.01 -7.18
N ASN A 15 -9.15 -9.84 -6.60
CA ASN A 15 -9.68 -8.61 -7.16
C ASN A 15 -8.94 -8.28 -8.47
N MET A 16 -9.56 -8.60 -9.60
CA MET A 16 -8.96 -8.41 -10.93
C MET A 16 -8.63 -6.95 -11.24
N LYS A 17 -9.35 -5.98 -10.65
CA LYS A 17 -9.03 -4.55 -10.81
C LYS A 17 -7.73 -4.22 -10.09
N GLN A 18 -7.57 -4.70 -8.86
CA GLN A 18 -6.34 -4.55 -8.08
C GLN A 18 -5.15 -5.26 -8.77
N ILE A 19 -5.33 -6.46 -9.31
CA ILE A 19 -4.29 -7.15 -10.10
C ILE A 19 -3.83 -6.30 -11.28
N LYS A 20 -4.78 -5.80 -12.09
CA LYS A 20 -4.45 -4.96 -13.25
C LYS A 20 -3.75 -3.67 -12.83
N PHE A 21 -4.16 -3.07 -11.71
CA PHE A 21 -3.48 -1.91 -11.14
C PHE A 21 -2.03 -2.21 -10.72
N ILE A 22 -1.80 -3.30 -9.98
CA ILE A 22 -0.46 -3.69 -9.53
C ILE A 22 0.44 -3.96 -10.74
N LEU A 23 -0.06 -4.67 -11.76
CA LEU A 23 0.69 -4.94 -12.98
C LEU A 23 1.07 -3.64 -13.71
N LYS A 24 0.14 -2.70 -13.86
CA LYS A 24 0.44 -1.39 -14.45
C LYS A 24 1.50 -0.64 -13.64
N LYS A 25 1.40 -0.63 -12.31
CA LYS A 25 2.41 -0.02 -11.44
C LYS A 25 3.76 -0.72 -11.55
N SER A 26 3.78 -2.04 -11.74
CA SER A 26 5.02 -2.78 -11.98
C SER A 26 5.73 -2.30 -13.26
N GLU A 27 4.98 -2.03 -14.33
CA GLU A 27 5.53 -1.55 -15.61
C GLU A 27 6.14 -0.14 -15.47
N GLU A 28 5.48 0.75 -14.73
CA GLU A 28 6.01 2.10 -14.41
C GLU A 28 7.35 2.05 -13.66
N LEU A 29 7.56 1.01 -12.84
CA LEU A 29 8.75 0.84 -12.00
C LEU A 29 9.92 0.17 -12.72
N GLU A 30 9.72 -0.50 -13.86
CA GLU A 30 10.74 -1.34 -14.51
C GLU A 30 12.10 -0.64 -14.70
N LYS A 31 12.09 0.65 -15.05
CA LYS A 31 13.31 1.42 -15.35
C LYS A 31 14.05 1.92 -14.12
N LYS A 32 13.32 2.34 -13.07
CA LYS A 32 13.89 3.03 -11.90
C LYS A 32 13.99 2.14 -10.67
N HIS A 33 13.06 1.19 -10.52
CA HIS A 33 12.93 0.30 -9.37
C HIS A 33 12.66 -1.12 -9.87
N SER A 34 13.58 -1.67 -10.67
CA SER A 34 13.42 -2.98 -11.32
C SER A 34 13.12 -4.12 -10.32
N LEU A 35 13.74 -4.11 -9.14
CA LEU A 35 13.44 -5.10 -8.09
C LEU A 35 12.01 -4.96 -7.57
N ALA A 36 11.52 -3.74 -7.31
CA ALA A 36 10.15 -3.52 -6.87
C ALA A 36 9.14 -3.94 -7.97
N SER A 37 9.45 -3.64 -9.23
CA SER A 37 8.67 -4.11 -10.38
C SER A 37 8.56 -5.64 -10.39
N PHE A 38 9.70 -6.34 -10.24
CA PHE A 38 9.74 -7.79 -10.15
C PHE A 38 8.92 -8.33 -8.98
N LEU A 39 9.05 -7.74 -7.78
CA LEU A 39 8.30 -8.18 -6.60
C LEU A 39 6.78 -7.98 -6.76
N CYS A 40 6.33 -6.92 -7.43
CA CYS A 40 4.92 -6.76 -7.79
C CYS A 40 4.42 -7.88 -8.72
N VAL A 41 5.22 -8.24 -9.75
CA VAL A 41 4.87 -9.33 -10.68
C VAL A 41 4.85 -10.68 -9.94
N LEU A 42 5.81 -10.92 -9.05
CA LEU A 42 5.88 -12.13 -8.24
C LEU A 42 4.66 -12.25 -7.31
N TYR A 43 4.30 -11.17 -6.62
CA TYR A 43 3.10 -11.11 -5.76
C TYR A 43 1.83 -11.44 -6.54
N VAL A 44 1.63 -10.82 -7.71
CA VAL A 44 0.48 -11.10 -8.58
C VAL A 44 0.48 -12.55 -9.06
N SER A 45 1.66 -13.10 -9.39
CA SER A 45 1.79 -14.50 -9.83
C SER A 45 1.35 -15.47 -8.74
N GLU A 46 1.76 -15.24 -7.49
CA GLU A 46 1.38 -16.08 -6.35
C GLU A 46 -0.14 -16.01 -6.08
N GLN A 47 -0.71 -14.81 -6.09
CA GLN A 47 -2.16 -14.59 -5.92
C GLN A 47 -2.98 -15.27 -7.03
N LEU A 48 -2.55 -15.15 -8.29
CA LEU A 48 -3.21 -15.80 -9.42
C LEU A 48 -3.03 -17.32 -9.38
N ASN A 49 -1.86 -17.81 -8.99
CA ASN A 49 -1.59 -19.25 -8.87
C ASN A 49 -2.51 -19.90 -7.84
N ASP A 50 -2.70 -19.28 -6.68
CA ASP A 50 -3.60 -19.79 -5.65
C ASP A 50 -5.06 -19.85 -6.13
N TYR A 51 -5.51 -18.86 -6.88
CA TYR A 51 -6.86 -18.89 -7.48
C TYR A 51 -7.01 -19.93 -8.60
N VAL A 52 -6.05 -19.99 -9.52
CA VAL A 52 -6.12 -20.85 -10.72
C VAL A 52 -6.08 -22.33 -10.38
N LYS A 53 -5.40 -22.74 -9.29
CA LYS A 53 -5.37 -24.14 -8.82
C LYS A 53 -6.77 -24.76 -8.72
N ASN A 54 -7.74 -24.00 -8.21
CA ASN A 54 -9.12 -24.45 -8.03
C ASN A 54 -10.09 -23.92 -9.10
N ASN A 55 -9.67 -22.94 -9.90
CA ASN A 55 -10.49 -22.29 -10.93
C ASN A 55 -9.87 -22.43 -12.33
N TYR A 56 -9.43 -23.64 -12.68
CA TYR A 56 -8.72 -23.92 -13.93
C TYR A 56 -9.56 -23.64 -15.20
N SER A 57 -10.87 -23.42 -15.13
CA SER A 57 -11.67 -23.01 -16.30
C SER A 57 -11.52 -21.52 -16.64
N ASP A 58 -11.02 -20.70 -15.71
CA ASP A 58 -10.83 -19.26 -15.91
C ASP A 58 -9.61 -18.99 -16.80
N THR A 59 -9.87 -18.87 -18.10
CA THR A 59 -8.81 -18.67 -19.11
C THR A 59 -8.18 -17.28 -19.03
N GLU A 60 -8.89 -16.25 -18.57
CA GLU A 60 -8.31 -14.92 -18.38
C GLU A 60 -7.25 -14.95 -17.27
N ALA A 61 -7.59 -15.52 -16.11
CA ALA A 61 -6.68 -15.63 -14.98
C ALA A 61 -5.46 -16.52 -15.29
N LYS A 62 -5.66 -17.64 -15.99
CA LYS A 62 -4.56 -18.53 -16.43
C LYS A 62 -3.59 -17.82 -17.38
N ASN A 63 -4.10 -17.11 -18.39
CA ASN A 63 -3.24 -16.41 -19.35
C ASN A 63 -2.45 -15.28 -18.66
N LEU A 64 -3.09 -14.54 -17.74
CA LEU A 64 -2.40 -13.54 -16.93
C LEU A 64 -1.31 -14.16 -16.06
N LEU A 65 -1.60 -15.28 -15.40
CA LEU A 65 -0.62 -16.02 -14.59
C LEU A 65 0.60 -16.42 -15.44
N LEU A 66 0.37 -17.03 -16.61
CA LEU A 66 1.45 -17.47 -17.49
C LEU A 66 2.34 -16.28 -17.90
N ASN A 67 1.74 -15.16 -18.31
CA ASN A 67 2.49 -13.95 -18.65
C ASN A 67 3.33 -13.41 -17.46
N CYS A 68 2.78 -13.45 -16.25
CA CYS A 68 3.48 -12.98 -15.05
C CYS A 68 4.65 -13.91 -14.69
N VAL A 69 4.45 -15.22 -14.75
CA VAL A 69 5.49 -16.23 -14.50
C VAL A 69 6.61 -16.10 -15.52
N GLU A 70 6.31 -16.03 -16.82
CA GLU A 70 7.33 -15.85 -17.85
C GLU A 70 8.14 -14.56 -17.64
N LYS A 71 7.46 -13.46 -17.27
CA LYS A 71 8.14 -12.19 -16.97
C LYS A 71 9.03 -12.31 -15.74
N ALA A 72 8.54 -12.96 -14.67
CA ALA A 72 9.31 -13.19 -13.45
C ALA A 72 10.55 -14.05 -13.71
N GLU A 73 10.43 -15.13 -14.48
CA GLU A 73 11.54 -16.01 -14.86
C GLU A 73 12.64 -15.29 -15.64
N ARG A 74 12.26 -14.37 -16.55
CA ARG A 74 13.22 -13.57 -17.32
C ARG A 74 13.98 -12.57 -16.45
N ILE A 75 13.32 -11.98 -15.46
CA ILE A 75 13.90 -10.90 -14.63
C ILE A 75 14.64 -11.47 -13.40
N ARG A 76 14.20 -12.59 -12.82
CA ARG A 76 14.80 -13.17 -11.59
C ARG A 76 16.33 -13.32 -11.65
N PRO A 77 16.96 -13.75 -12.76
CA PRO A 77 18.41 -13.88 -12.86
C PRO A 77 19.18 -12.56 -12.81
N THR A 78 18.53 -11.41 -13.00
CA THR A 78 19.19 -10.09 -12.93
C THR A 78 19.47 -9.65 -11.48
N PHE A 79 19.02 -10.42 -10.49
CA PHE A 79 19.21 -10.11 -9.07
C PHE A 79 19.95 -11.25 -8.37
N ASP A 80 21.10 -10.92 -7.78
CA ASP A 80 21.86 -11.86 -6.94
C ASP A 80 21.09 -12.20 -5.66
N SER A 81 20.45 -11.19 -5.05
CA SER A 81 19.62 -11.33 -3.85
C SER A 81 18.36 -10.45 -3.93
N LEU A 82 17.30 -10.91 -3.27
CA LEU A 82 16.06 -10.14 -3.11
C LEU A 82 16.17 -9.24 -1.88
N ASP A 83 16.72 -8.05 -2.08
CA ASP A 83 16.85 -7.04 -1.03
C ASP A 83 15.55 -6.25 -0.86
N TYR A 84 14.71 -6.68 0.08
CA TYR A 84 13.40 -6.08 0.36
C TYR A 84 13.49 -4.65 0.90
N SER A 85 14.66 -4.20 1.37
CA SER A 85 14.84 -2.81 1.82
C SER A 85 14.54 -1.81 0.69
N LYS A 86 14.82 -2.17 -0.57
CA LYS A 86 14.49 -1.35 -1.74
C LYS A 86 12.99 -1.17 -1.94
N LEU A 87 12.19 -2.19 -1.62
CA LEU A 87 10.73 -2.10 -1.64
C LEU A 87 10.23 -1.29 -0.44
N ALA A 88 10.82 -1.48 0.75
CA ALA A 88 10.50 -0.69 1.94
C ALA A 88 10.73 0.81 1.74
N ASP A 89 11.87 1.20 1.14
CA ASP A 89 12.18 2.58 0.79
C ASP A 89 11.15 3.17 -0.18
N LEU A 90 10.73 2.41 -1.19
CA LEU A 90 9.69 2.82 -2.12
C LEU A 90 8.34 3.01 -1.40
N CYS A 91 7.95 2.09 -0.51
CA CYS A 91 6.73 2.22 0.30
C CYS A 91 6.77 3.50 1.16
N LYS A 92 7.92 3.78 1.79
CA LYS A 92 8.13 5.00 2.57
C LYS A 92 8.01 6.25 1.71
N GLN A 93 8.62 6.28 0.52
CA GLN A 93 8.52 7.42 -0.39
C GLN A 93 7.08 7.67 -0.87
N LEU A 94 6.36 6.62 -1.26
CA LEU A 94 4.95 6.71 -1.66
C LEU A 94 4.09 7.28 -0.53
N PHE A 95 4.30 6.79 0.69
CA PHE A 95 3.60 7.28 1.87
C PHE A 95 3.90 8.75 2.15
N LEU A 96 5.17 9.16 2.17
CA LEU A 96 5.56 10.54 2.44
C LEU A 96 5.04 11.51 1.38
N ALA A 97 4.99 11.08 0.11
CA ALA A 97 4.37 11.86 -0.95
C ALA A 97 2.87 12.04 -0.71
N ALA A 98 2.17 10.98 -0.30
CA ALA A 98 0.74 11.03 0.02
C ALA A 98 0.47 11.93 1.24
N ASP A 99 1.23 11.75 2.32
CA ASP A 99 1.11 12.54 3.56
C ASP A 99 1.44 14.02 3.32
N LYS A 100 2.44 14.32 2.49
CA LYS A 100 2.73 15.70 2.08
C LYS A 100 1.55 16.33 1.35
N ASN A 101 0.88 15.59 0.46
CA ASN A 101 -0.28 16.10 -0.26
C ASN A 101 -1.51 16.21 0.66
N ASP A 102 -1.67 15.32 1.62
CA ASP A 102 -2.75 15.36 2.62
C ASP A 102 -2.63 16.56 3.58
N ARG A 103 -1.41 16.98 3.90
CA ARG A 103 -1.13 18.14 4.76
C ARG A 103 -1.31 19.49 4.06
N THR A 104 -1.63 19.49 2.76
CA THR A 104 -2.05 20.71 2.06
C THR A 104 -3.56 20.90 2.18
N ASP A 105 -4.04 22.14 2.08
CA ASP A 105 -5.47 22.45 2.17
C ASP A 105 -6.32 21.95 0.97
N GLU A 106 -5.68 21.36 -0.06
CA GLU A 106 -6.26 20.87 -1.31
C GLU A 106 -6.24 19.32 -1.40
N ILE A 107 -6.96 18.66 -0.50
CA ILE A 107 -7.17 17.20 -0.57
C ILE A 107 -8.11 16.89 -1.74
N THR A 108 -7.66 16.03 -2.65
CA THR A 108 -8.38 15.67 -3.90
C THR A 108 -8.41 14.15 -4.11
N ASN A 109 -9.04 13.69 -5.20
CA ASN A 109 -8.99 12.26 -5.58
C ASN A 109 -7.54 11.77 -5.75
N LYS A 110 -6.62 12.64 -6.17
CA LYS A 110 -5.19 12.35 -6.21
C LYS A 110 -4.66 11.91 -4.85
N THR A 111 -5.04 12.57 -3.76
CA THR A 111 -4.62 12.21 -2.40
C THR A 111 -5.10 10.80 -2.03
N ILE A 112 -6.37 10.47 -2.36
CA ILE A 112 -6.92 9.12 -2.19
C ILE A 112 -6.07 8.10 -2.93
N HIS A 113 -5.75 8.36 -4.21
CA HIS A 113 -4.95 7.47 -5.05
C HIS A 113 -3.53 7.28 -4.54
N MET A 114 -2.91 8.32 -4.00
CA MET A 114 -1.56 8.25 -3.45
C MET A 114 -1.52 7.37 -2.20
N PHE A 115 -2.46 7.56 -1.25
CA PHE A 115 -2.58 6.65 -0.09
C PHE A 115 -2.97 5.24 -0.51
N PHE A 116 -3.87 5.10 -1.48
CA PHE A 116 -4.29 3.80 -2.01
C PHE A 116 -3.08 3.05 -2.60
N THR A 117 -2.24 3.75 -3.36
CA THR A 117 -1.00 3.17 -3.88
C THR A 117 -0.07 2.77 -2.74
N ALA A 118 0.14 3.65 -1.75
CA ALA A 118 1.00 3.35 -0.61
C ALA A 118 0.54 2.11 0.16
N GLN A 119 -0.76 1.96 0.45
CA GLN A 119 -1.27 0.77 1.15
C GLN A 119 -1.04 -0.52 0.34
N ILE A 120 -1.20 -0.50 -0.99
CA ILE A 120 -0.99 -1.67 -1.85
C ILE A 120 0.49 -2.08 -1.83
N PHE A 121 1.40 -1.11 -1.86
CA PHE A 121 2.83 -1.41 -1.79
C PHE A 121 3.25 -1.95 -0.43
N TYR A 122 2.68 -1.44 0.68
CA TYR A 122 2.90 -2.03 2.00
C TYR A 122 2.28 -3.43 2.14
N GLU A 123 1.14 -3.71 1.50
CA GLU A 123 0.56 -5.04 1.44
C GLU A 123 1.51 -6.02 0.73
N ILE A 124 2.07 -5.61 -0.42
CA ILE A 124 3.08 -6.40 -1.15
C ILE A 124 4.34 -6.59 -0.30
N LEU A 125 4.80 -5.56 0.41
CA LEU A 125 5.96 -5.68 1.29
C LEU A 125 5.69 -6.66 2.44
N ASN A 126 4.52 -6.57 3.08
CA ASN A 126 4.10 -7.44 4.17
C ASN A 126 3.96 -8.91 3.76
N HIS A 127 3.70 -9.16 2.48
CA HIS A 127 3.67 -10.50 1.92
C HIS A 127 5.05 -11.16 1.88
N PHE A 128 6.10 -10.40 1.57
CA PHE A 128 7.47 -10.93 1.46
C PHE A 128 8.29 -10.83 2.76
N GLN A 129 7.99 -9.86 3.63
CA GLN A 129 8.65 -9.71 4.92
C GLN A 129 7.67 -9.24 5.99
N THR A 130 7.97 -9.53 7.25
CA THR A 130 7.19 -8.95 8.35
C THR A 130 7.49 -7.45 8.44
N LEU A 131 6.44 -6.62 8.37
CA LEU A 131 6.58 -5.18 8.58
C LEU A 131 7.07 -4.86 10.00
N ASN A 132 7.98 -3.89 10.12
CA ASN A 132 8.35 -3.31 11.41
C ASN A 132 7.23 -2.38 11.94
N ASP A 133 7.37 -1.89 13.17
CA ASP A 133 6.32 -1.11 13.83
C ASP A 133 6.00 0.22 13.12
N ASP A 134 7.01 0.87 12.56
CA ASP A 134 6.85 2.10 11.78
C ASP A 134 6.15 1.83 10.44
N GLU A 135 6.55 0.78 9.74
CA GLU A 135 5.90 0.34 8.50
C GLU A 135 4.44 -0.07 8.72
N LYS A 136 4.14 -0.80 9.82
CA LYS A 136 2.76 -1.16 10.19
C LYS A 136 1.91 0.08 10.44
N LYS A 137 2.44 1.07 11.17
CA LYS A 137 1.74 2.35 11.42
C LYS A 137 1.43 3.06 10.10
N LYS A 138 2.40 3.16 9.19
CA LYS A 138 2.22 3.77 7.87
C LYS A 138 1.21 3.01 7.01
N TYR A 139 1.27 1.69 7.01
CA TYR A 139 0.32 0.85 6.28
C TYR A 139 -1.11 1.09 6.76
N LEU A 140 -1.35 1.00 8.07
CA LEU A 140 -2.66 1.23 8.67
C LEU A 140 -3.16 2.67 8.43
N TYR A 141 -2.27 3.66 8.52
CA TYR A 141 -2.62 5.05 8.23
C TYR A 141 -3.02 5.25 6.77
N ALA A 142 -2.28 4.67 5.82
CA ALA A 142 -2.63 4.73 4.40
C ALA A 142 -4.00 4.09 4.13
N LYS A 143 -4.28 2.91 4.70
CA LYS A 143 -5.61 2.28 4.64
C LYS A 143 -6.71 3.22 5.16
N TYR A 144 -6.50 3.75 6.37
CA TYR A 144 -7.43 4.65 7.02
C TYR A 144 -7.71 5.90 6.16
N LYS A 145 -6.68 6.59 5.67
CA LYS A 145 -6.85 7.83 4.90
C LYS A 145 -7.53 7.60 3.57
N THR A 146 -7.23 6.51 2.87
CA THR A 146 -7.95 6.14 1.64
C THR A 146 -9.44 6.01 1.89
N ILE A 147 -9.83 5.31 2.96
CA ILE A 147 -11.25 5.11 3.32
C ILE A 147 -11.89 6.42 3.79
N TYR A 148 -11.21 7.15 4.68
CA TYR A 148 -11.69 8.39 5.27
C TYR A 148 -11.97 9.46 4.22
N ILE A 149 -10.96 9.79 3.39
CA ILE A 149 -11.10 10.84 2.37
C ILE A 149 -12.20 10.45 1.36
N LYS A 150 -12.28 9.16 0.99
CA LYS A 150 -13.35 8.67 0.11
C LYS A 150 -14.74 8.86 0.73
N LYS A 151 -14.93 8.48 1.99
CA LYS A 151 -16.19 8.69 2.72
C LYS A 151 -16.54 10.17 2.83
N CYS A 152 -15.56 11.05 3.07
CA CYS A 152 -15.78 12.50 3.07
C CYS A 152 -16.31 12.97 1.72
N PHE A 153 -15.68 12.60 0.60
CA PHE A 153 -16.13 13.00 -0.74
C PHE A 153 -17.50 12.44 -1.10
N ASP A 154 -17.77 11.17 -0.79
CA ASP A 154 -19.07 10.55 -1.05
C ASP A 154 -20.21 11.26 -0.30
N ASN A 155 -19.91 11.87 0.85
CA ASN A 155 -20.85 12.67 1.64
C ASN A 155 -20.73 14.19 1.40
N SER A 156 -19.95 14.63 0.41
CA SER A 156 -19.69 16.06 0.15
C SER A 156 -19.14 16.85 1.36
N ILE A 157 -18.40 16.16 2.23
CA ILE A 157 -17.71 16.73 3.40
C ILE A 157 -16.25 17.00 3.02
N LYS A 158 -15.70 18.16 3.41
CA LYS A 158 -14.26 18.43 3.26
C LYS A 158 -13.46 17.58 4.26
N PRO A 159 -12.51 16.74 3.83
CA PRO A 159 -11.65 15.99 4.73
C PRO A 159 -10.70 16.92 5.50
N GLU A 160 -10.36 16.55 6.73
CA GLU A 160 -9.36 17.24 7.54
C GLU A 160 -7.94 16.79 7.15
N PRO A 161 -7.00 17.74 6.96
CA PRO A 161 -5.58 17.45 6.73
C PRO A 161 -4.90 16.74 7.89
N GLY A 162 -4.00 15.83 7.58
CA GLY A 162 -3.14 15.16 8.55
C GLY A 162 -3.87 14.08 9.36
N SER A 163 -3.24 13.70 10.47
CA SER A 163 -3.78 12.71 11.39
C SER A 163 -4.93 13.30 12.21
N PRO A 164 -5.96 12.50 12.56
CA PRO A 164 -7.01 12.94 13.46
C PRO A 164 -6.40 13.52 14.71
N LYS A 165 -6.74 14.77 15.04
CA LYS A 165 -6.32 15.35 16.32
C LYS A 165 -7.00 14.52 17.41
N PRO A 166 -6.26 13.98 18.40
CA PRO A 166 -6.92 13.41 19.56
C PRO A 166 -7.83 14.51 20.13
N GLU A 167 -9.09 14.18 20.40
CA GLU A 167 -10.03 15.11 21.04
C GLU A 167 -9.51 15.43 22.45
N ARG A 168 -8.59 16.38 22.54
CA ARG A 168 -8.17 17.08 23.75
C ARG A 168 -7.53 18.40 23.32
N GLU A 169 -8.36 19.42 23.50
CA GLU A 169 -8.01 20.80 23.81
C GLU A 169 -7.39 21.67 22.70
N LYS A 170 -8.06 22.83 22.52
CA LYS A 170 -7.50 23.99 21.85
C LYS A 170 -6.31 24.51 22.67
N ASP A 171 -5.29 24.95 21.94
CA ASP A 171 -4.13 25.75 22.34
C ASP A 171 -2.87 25.03 22.87
N GLN A 172 -1.77 25.37 22.16
CA GLN A 172 -0.35 25.31 22.48
C GLN A 172 0.47 24.06 22.07
N SER A 173 1.17 24.28 20.94
CA SER A 173 2.54 23.88 20.57
C SER A 173 3.27 22.73 21.26
N GLU A 174 3.92 21.95 20.38
CA GLU A 174 5.06 21.02 20.54
C GLU A 174 4.78 19.55 20.87
N GLU A 175 5.60 18.73 20.21
CA GLU A 175 5.42 17.31 19.88
C GLU A 175 5.51 16.35 21.08
N SER A 176 4.62 15.35 21.10
CA SER A 176 4.98 13.99 21.51
C SER A 176 3.97 12.97 20.97
N TYR A 177 4.48 11.88 20.38
CA TYR A 177 3.66 10.73 19.99
C TYR A 177 3.34 9.91 21.23
N GLU A 178 2.20 10.17 21.88
CA GLU A 178 1.69 9.28 22.91
C GLU A 178 0.89 8.11 22.31
N GLU A 179 1.16 6.92 22.86
CA GLU A 179 0.71 5.61 22.41
C GLU A 179 -0.81 5.44 22.44
N MET A 180 -1.36 4.77 21.42
CA MET A 180 -2.71 4.20 21.51
C MET A 180 -2.65 2.87 22.29
N PRO A 181 -3.45 2.67 23.35
CA PRO A 181 -3.48 1.40 24.06
C PRO A 181 -4.25 0.37 23.22
N ILE A 182 -3.62 -0.78 22.96
CA ILE A 182 -4.24 -1.92 22.29
C ILE A 182 -4.69 -2.91 23.38
N ASN A 183 -5.98 -2.94 23.69
CA ASN A 183 -6.58 -4.04 24.44
C ASN A 183 -6.86 -5.20 23.45
N GLN A 184 -6.26 -6.37 23.69
CA GLN A 184 -6.07 -7.42 22.68
C GLN A 184 -7.13 -8.53 22.63
N GLU A 185 -8.19 -8.51 23.44
CA GLU A 185 -9.04 -9.72 23.57
C GLU A 185 -10.38 -9.68 22.82
N GLU A 186 -10.87 -8.53 22.35
CA GLU A 186 -12.18 -8.45 21.65
C GLU A 186 -12.09 -8.47 20.11
N LYS A 187 -10.89 -8.38 19.53
CA LYS A 187 -10.71 -8.02 18.10
C LYS A 187 -10.84 -9.15 17.07
N LYS A 188 -10.99 -10.41 17.44
CA LYS A 188 -10.96 -11.50 16.43
C LYS A 188 -12.22 -11.56 15.55
N GLU A 189 -13.37 -11.15 16.07
CA GLU A 189 -14.63 -11.15 15.30
C GLU A 189 -14.84 -9.84 14.52
N ASP A 190 -14.46 -8.69 15.08
CA ASP A 190 -14.61 -7.40 14.42
C ASP A 190 -13.63 -7.19 13.25
N ILE A 191 -12.39 -7.69 13.35
CA ILE A 191 -11.40 -7.58 12.26
C ILE A 191 -11.87 -8.31 11.00
N GLN A 192 -12.54 -9.46 11.12
CA GLN A 192 -13.02 -10.20 9.94
C GLN A 192 -14.21 -9.51 9.26
N LYS A 193 -15.05 -8.83 10.05
CA LYS A 193 -16.21 -8.10 9.53
C LYS A 193 -15.79 -6.81 8.82
N ASP A 194 -14.89 -6.06 9.45
CA ASP A 194 -14.27 -4.86 8.86
C ASP A 194 -13.47 -5.18 7.60
N GLN A 195 -12.70 -6.28 7.57
CA GLN A 195 -12.02 -6.72 6.34
C GLN A 195 -13.00 -7.03 5.20
N SER A 196 -14.15 -7.66 5.50
CA SER A 196 -15.14 -7.98 4.48
C SER A 196 -15.86 -6.73 3.94
N ASP A 197 -16.14 -5.75 4.81
CA ASP A 197 -16.78 -4.50 4.43
C ASP A 197 -15.81 -3.57 3.68
N GLU A 198 -14.52 -3.59 4.06
CA GLU A 198 -13.41 -2.92 3.37
C GLU A 198 -13.22 -3.46 1.93
N GLU A 199 -13.16 -4.78 1.76
CA GLU A 199 -13.06 -5.43 0.44
C GLU A 199 -14.27 -5.12 -0.45
N GLN A 200 -15.48 -5.15 0.11
CA GLN A 200 -16.72 -4.82 -0.62
C GLN A 200 -16.79 -3.35 -1.04
N MET A 201 -16.22 -2.43 -0.25
CA MET A 201 -16.16 -1.00 -0.60
C MET A 201 -15.27 -0.75 -1.82
N TRP A 202 -14.14 -1.46 -1.95
CA TRP A 202 -13.23 -1.34 -3.08
C TRP A 202 -13.72 -2.02 -4.36
N VAL A 203 -14.58 -3.03 -4.25
CA VAL A 203 -15.20 -3.69 -5.40
C VAL A 203 -16.31 -2.84 -6.03
N LYS A 204 -17.10 -2.14 -5.19
CA LYS A 204 -18.28 -1.38 -5.64
C LYS A 204 -17.98 -0.01 -6.24
N ASN A 205 -16.98 0.70 -5.72
CA ASN A 205 -16.71 2.07 -6.13
C ASN A 205 -15.53 2.12 -7.09
N ASP A 206 -15.78 2.52 -8.34
CA ASP A 206 -14.78 2.77 -9.39
C ASP A 206 -13.87 3.94 -9.01
N ILE A 207 -13.01 3.72 -8.02
CA ILE A 207 -11.89 4.61 -7.70
C ILE A 207 -10.96 4.70 -8.92
N TRP A 208 -11.01 3.75 -9.86
CA TRP A 208 -10.14 3.58 -11.02
C TRP A 208 -10.43 4.49 -12.24
N GLY A 209 -11.31 5.49 -12.11
CA GLY A 209 -11.71 6.38 -13.21
C GLY A 209 -10.62 7.37 -13.65
N GLU A 210 -10.32 7.36 -14.95
CA GLU A 210 -9.39 8.20 -15.73
C GLU A 210 -7.98 8.41 -15.15
N GLU A 211 -7.06 7.64 -15.74
CA GLU A 211 -5.67 7.46 -15.36
C GLU A 211 -4.80 8.67 -15.72
N GLU A 212 -4.74 9.69 -14.86
CA GLU A 212 -3.57 10.55 -14.87
C GLU A 212 -2.40 9.81 -14.20
N ASN A 213 -1.20 9.97 -14.77
CA ASN A 213 0.04 9.41 -14.25
C ASN A 213 0.48 10.18 -12.99
N TYR A 214 -0.29 10.05 -11.90
CA TYR A 214 -0.11 10.79 -10.64
C TYR A 214 1.22 10.49 -9.92
N LEU A 215 1.94 9.46 -10.37
CA LEU A 215 3.27 9.06 -9.87
C LEU A 215 4.40 9.40 -10.85
N SER A 216 4.21 10.39 -11.72
CA SER A 216 5.34 10.98 -12.44
C SER A 216 6.30 11.59 -11.40
N PHE A 217 7.26 10.78 -10.95
CA PHE A 217 8.35 11.21 -10.09
C PHE A 217 9.00 12.41 -10.79
N PRO A 218 9.13 13.58 -10.12
CA PRO A 218 9.68 14.77 -10.75
C PRO A 218 10.98 14.41 -11.47
N LYS A 219 10.97 14.58 -12.79
CA LYS A 219 12.18 14.49 -13.61
C LYS A 219 12.84 15.86 -13.51
N ASN A 220 14.04 15.86 -12.95
CA ASN A 220 14.97 16.98 -12.74
C ASN A 220 14.95 17.55 -11.32
N GLY A 221 16.13 17.51 -10.69
CA GLY A 221 16.71 18.76 -10.18
C GLY A 221 17.19 18.75 -8.75
N ASP A 222 16.43 18.23 -7.78
CA ASP A 222 16.74 18.45 -6.36
C ASP A 222 16.81 17.15 -5.56
N SER A 223 17.82 16.34 -5.86
CA SER A 223 18.32 15.33 -4.92
C SER A 223 19.18 15.93 -3.80
N ASN A 224 19.19 17.26 -3.62
CA ASN A 224 20.01 17.97 -2.64
C ASN A 224 19.23 18.75 -1.56
N LEU A 225 17.92 18.52 -1.41
CA LEU A 225 17.16 19.04 -0.25
C LEU A 225 16.82 17.96 0.80
N LEU A 226 17.38 16.75 0.67
CA LEU A 226 17.26 15.69 1.67
C LEU A 226 18.59 15.37 2.39
N PHE A 227 19.65 16.13 2.13
CA PHE A 227 20.92 16.03 2.82
C PHE A 227 21.36 17.43 3.27
N ASN A 228 20.99 17.82 4.48
CA ASN A 228 21.78 18.66 5.40
C ASN A 228 20.95 18.90 6.68
N ASN A 229 21.11 17.99 7.63
CA ASN A 229 21.03 18.30 9.05
C ASN A 229 22.20 17.55 9.72
N THR A 230 23.38 18.15 9.65
CA THR A 230 24.31 18.06 10.78
C THR A 230 24.11 19.32 11.58
N ASP A 231 23.54 19.12 12.75
CA ASP A 231 23.62 20.05 13.88
C ASP A 231 25.05 20.60 14.02
N ASN A 232 25.13 21.91 14.16
CA ASN A 232 26.09 22.52 15.07
C ASN A 232 25.47 23.79 15.61
N SER A 233 24.75 23.62 16.72
CA SER A 233 24.52 24.68 17.67
C SER A 233 25.88 25.10 18.28
N LYS A 234 25.99 26.40 18.47
CA LYS A 234 27.12 27.16 19.01
C LYS A 234 27.65 26.62 20.34
N ILE A 235 28.98 26.59 20.49
CA ILE A 235 29.67 26.83 21.77
C ILE A 235 30.96 27.62 21.45
N GLY A 236 31.12 28.79 22.07
CA GLY A 236 32.40 29.52 22.19
C GLY A 236 32.61 30.66 21.21
#